data_AF-X1Q9P7-F1
#
_entry.id   AF-X1Q9P7-F1
#
_cell.length_a   1.000
_cell.length_b   1.000
_cell.length_c   1.000
_cell.angle_alpha   90.00
_cell.angle_beta   90.00
_cell.angle_gamma   90.00
#
_symmetry.space_group_name_H-M   'P 1'
#
loop_
_entity.id
_entity.type
_entity.pdbx_description
1 polymer ?
#
loop_
_entity_poly.entity_id
_entity_poly.type
_entity_poly.pdbx_seq_one_letter_code
_entity_poly.pdbx_strand_id
1 'polypeptide(L)'
;MGLAPREIIKIANPLTEKQNVMRPSLIPGLLNNLIHNLNQGNSVVKVFELGRVFSPRREQTALGAFLTGEGDIYDLKGILEALCEELAIPSPRFGSAQLSFSLLSYLSRRRGEADRFRITHNW
;
A
#
# COMPACT_ATOMS: atom_id res chain seq x y z
N MET A 1 3.02 8.78 -1.37
CA MET A 1 4.04 9.22 -0.43
C MET A 1 5.39 9.01 -1.10
N GLY A 2 6.02 10.08 -1.62
CA GLY A 2 7.42 10.02 -2.02
C GLY A 2 8.22 10.45 -0.81
N LEU A 3 8.86 9.51 -0.13
CA LEU A 3 9.66 9.83 1.05
C LEU A 3 10.86 10.67 0.62
N ALA A 4 11.21 11.68 1.42
CA ALA A 4 12.40 12.47 1.14
C ALA A 4 13.63 11.54 1.18
N PRO A 5 14.69 11.78 0.39
CA PRO A 5 15.89 10.92 0.41
C PRO A 5 16.51 10.72 1.80
N ARG A 6 16.26 11.64 2.74
CA ARG A 6 16.68 11.55 4.15
C ARG A 6 15.85 10.58 5.00
N GLU A 7 14.69 10.14 4.51
CA GLU A 7 13.78 9.21 5.18
C GLU A 7 13.97 7.75 4.71
N ILE A 8 14.95 7.50 3.85
CA ILE A 8 15.22 6.19 3.26
C ILE A 8 16.50 5.61 3.87
N ILE A 9 16.41 4.42 4.47
CA ILE A 9 17.55 3.71 5.02
C ILE A 9 18.18 2.82 3.95
N LYS A 10 19.49 2.94 3.73
CA LYS A 10 20.24 2.12 2.77
C LYS A 10 20.73 0.82 3.41
N ILE A 11 20.78 -0.25 2.62
CA ILE A 11 21.37 -1.53 3.00
C ILE A 11 22.88 -1.47 2.71
N ALA A 12 23.70 -1.83 3.70
CA ALA A 12 25.16 -1.72 3.59
C ALA A 12 25.78 -2.73 2.61
N ASN A 13 25.18 -3.92 2.47
CA ASN A 13 25.62 -4.97 1.56
C ASN A 13 24.45 -5.50 0.70
N PRO A 14 24.02 -4.75 -0.32
CA PRO A 14 22.89 -5.14 -1.14
C PRO A 14 23.28 -6.24 -2.13
N LEU A 15 22.41 -7.24 -2.28
CA LEU A 15 22.59 -8.29 -3.30
C LEU A 15 22.33 -7.77 -4.72
N THR A 16 21.55 -6.70 -4.87
CA THR A 16 21.24 -6.04 -6.15
C THR A 16 21.01 -4.54 -5.95
N GLU A 17 21.18 -3.71 -6.98
CA GLU A 17 20.91 -2.26 -6.89
C GLU A 17 19.45 -1.93 -6.55
N LYS A 18 18.50 -2.80 -6.93
CA LYS A 18 17.08 -2.64 -6.61
C LYS A 18 16.74 -2.99 -5.16
N GLN A 19 17.65 -3.64 -4.44
CA GLN A 19 17.53 -4.05 -3.04
C GLN A 19 18.55 -3.29 -2.16
N ASN A 20 18.79 -2.02 -2.47
CA ASN A 20 19.76 -1.19 -1.76
C ASN A 20 19.15 -0.36 -0.62
N VAL A 21 17.85 -0.51 -0.35
CA VAL A 21 17.14 0.24 0.69
C VAL A 21 16.21 -0.66 1.51
N MET A 22 16.10 -0.34 2.79
CA MET A 22 15.08 -0.93 3.67
C MET A 22 13.70 -0.48 3.20
N ARG A 23 12.72 -1.38 3.29
CA ARG A 23 11.36 -1.12 2.84
C ARG A 23 10.71 -0.02 3.67
N PRO A 24 10.33 1.13 3.10
CA PRO A 24 9.83 2.22 3.91
C PRO A 24 8.28 2.32 3.91
N SER A 25 7.61 1.52 3.08
CA SER A 25 6.15 1.43 3.01
C SER A 25 5.72 0.07 2.44
N LEU A 26 4.54 -0.41 2.83
CA LEU A 26 3.93 -1.60 2.22
C LEU A 26 3.33 -1.32 0.84
N ILE A 27 2.93 -0.07 0.57
CA ILE A 27 2.16 0.35 -0.60
C ILE A 27 2.74 -0.13 -1.95
N PRO A 28 4.07 -0.05 -2.22
CA PRO A 28 4.59 -0.53 -3.51
C PRO A 28 4.33 -2.02 -3.76
N GLY A 29 4.43 -2.86 -2.72
CA GLY A 29 4.15 -4.29 -2.81
C GLY A 29 2.67 -4.57 -3.10
N LEU A 30 1.79 -3.90 -2.35
CA LEU A 30 0.34 -3.97 -2.55
C LEU A 30 -0.07 -3.51 -3.96
N LEU A 31 0.48 -2.40 -4.46
CA LEU A 31 0.17 -1.93 -5.81
C LEU A 31 0.69 -2.88 -6.90
N ASN A 32 1.87 -3.47 -6.73
CA ASN A 32 2.36 -4.50 -7.65
C ASN A 32 1.41 -5.71 -7.67
N ASN A 33 0.91 -6.15 -6.52
CA ASN A 33 -0.05 -7.24 -6.41
C ASN A 33 -1.39 -6.88 -7.09
N LEU A 34 -1.89 -5.66 -6.88
CA LEU A 34 -3.09 -5.15 -7.54
C LEU A 34 -2.92 -5.16 -9.07
N ILE A 35 -1.86 -4.53 -9.58
CA ILE A 35 -1.58 -4.47 -11.02
C ILE A 35 -1.46 -5.88 -11.60
N HIS A 36 -0.73 -6.77 -10.91
CA HIS A 36 -0.60 -8.16 -11.35
C HIS A 36 -1.95 -8.85 -11.52
N ASN A 37 -2.84 -8.76 -10.52
CA ASN A 37 -4.16 -9.37 -10.58
C ASN A 37 -5.05 -8.76 -11.67
N LEU A 38 -5.03 -7.43 -11.82
CA LEU A 38 -5.80 -6.76 -12.87
C LEU A 38 -5.36 -7.19 -14.26
N ASN A 39 -4.07 -7.38 -14.47
CA ASN A 39 -3.51 -7.82 -15.75
C ASN A 39 -3.85 -9.29 -16.06
N GLN A 40 -4.24 -10.07 -15.04
CA GLN A 40 -4.81 -11.42 -15.20
C GLN A 40 -6.34 -11.41 -15.33
N GLY A 41 -6.98 -10.24 -15.39
CA GLY A 41 -8.43 -10.09 -15.50
C GLY A 41 -9.19 -10.14 -14.17
N ASN A 42 -8.50 -10.28 -13.04
CA ASN A 42 -9.12 -10.32 -11.71
C ASN A 42 -9.43 -8.90 -11.22
N SER A 43 -10.67 -8.46 -11.39
CA SER A 43 -11.11 -7.12 -10.97
C SER A 43 -11.62 -7.04 -9.52
N VAL A 44 -11.90 -8.19 -8.89
CA VAL A 44 -12.32 -8.27 -7.49
C VAL A 44 -11.20 -8.91 -6.68
N VAL A 45 -10.45 -8.08 -5.95
CA VAL A 45 -9.25 -8.49 -5.22
C VAL A 45 -9.32 -7.89 -3.82
N LYS A 46 -9.21 -8.74 -2.81
CA LYS A 46 -9.18 -8.36 -1.40
C LYS A 46 -7.93 -8.96 -0.80
N VAL A 47 -6.92 -8.14 -0.55
CA VAL A 47 -5.64 -8.62 -0.01
C VAL A 47 -5.12 -7.69 1.06
N PHE A 48 -4.40 -8.27 2.01
CA PHE A 48 -3.67 -7.56 3.04
C PHE A 48 -2.23 -8.05 3.10
N GLU A 49 -1.38 -7.23 3.69
CA GLU A 49 0.02 -7.51 3.91
C GLU A 49 0.42 -7.00 5.30
N LEU A 50 1.06 -7.88 6.09
CA LEU A 50 1.67 -7.54 7.37
C LEU A 50 3.19 -7.61 7.20
N GLY A 51 3.91 -6.55 7.60
CA GLY A 51 5.35 -6.52 7.45
C GLY A 51 6.02 -5.39 8.22
N ARG A 52 7.35 -5.40 8.25
CA ARG A 52 8.12 -4.32 8.87
C ARG A 52 8.39 -3.21 7.86
N VAL A 53 8.19 -1.97 8.30
CA VAL A 53 8.58 -0.77 7.56
C VAL A 53 9.59 0.04 8.36
N PHE A 54 10.49 0.69 7.64
CA PHE A 54 11.67 1.32 8.21
C PHE A 54 11.73 2.79 7.85
N SER A 55 12.00 3.61 8.86
CA SER A 55 12.34 5.02 8.76
C SER A 55 13.60 5.28 9.59
N PRO A 56 14.36 6.36 9.36
CA PRO A 56 15.64 6.59 10.03
C PRO A 56 15.58 6.55 11.56
N ARG A 57 14.42 6.82 12.15
CA ARG A 57 14.23 6.89 13.60
C ARG A 57 13.36 5.78 14.17
N ARG A 58 12.75 4.93 13.32
CA ARG A 58 11.75 3.97 13.77
C ARG A 58 11.65 2.78 12.83
N GLU A 59 11.63 1.60 13.45
CA GLU A 59 11.11 0.37 12.87
C GLU A 59 9.72 0.13 13.45
N GLN A 60 8.78 -0.27 12.61
CA GLN A 60 7.42 -0.58 13.05
C GLN A 60 6.82 -1.68 12.20
N THR A 61 5.98 -2.51 12.84
CA THR A 61 5.04 -3.37 12.13
C THR A 61 3.99 -2.48 11.47
N ALA A 62 3.72 -2.73 10.20
CA ALA A 62 2.66 -2.12 9.44
C ALA A 62 1.73 -3.21 8.90
N LEU A 63 0.43 -2.90 8.86
CA LEU A 63 -0.58 -3.64 8.14
C LEU A 63 -1.08 -2.74 7.01
N GLY A 64 -1.09 -3.24 5.79
CA GLY A 64 -1.65 -2.55 4.63
C GLY A 64 -2.59 -3.47 3.90
N ALA A 65 -3.68 -2.92 3.36
CA ALA A 65 -4.67 -3.69 2.62
C ALA A 65 -5.25 -2.86 1.48
N PHE A 66 -5.80 -3.52 0.48
CA PHE A 66 -6.66 -2.90 -0.50
C PHE A 66 -7.81 -3.83 -0.88
N LEU A 67 -8.93 -3.23 -1.28
CA LEU A 67 -10.07 -3.92 -1.86
C LEU A 67 -10.40 -3.32 -3.22
N THR A 68 -10.77 -4.16 -4.16
CA THR A 68 -11.41 -3.79 -5.43
C THR A 68 -12.68 -4.60 -5.65
N GLY A 69 -13.61 -4.05 -6.43
CA GLY A 69 -14.92 -4.65 -6.66
C GLY A 69 -15.98 -4.08 -5.71
N GLU A 70 -16.87 -4.94 -5.22
CA GLU A 70 -17.90 -4.55 -4.26
C GLU A 70 -17.33 -4.45 -2.84
N GLY A 71 -17.54 -3.28 -2.24
CA GLY A 71 -17.15 -2.93 -0.89
C GLY A 71 -16.72 -1.46 -0.80
N ASP A 72 -16.95 -0.83 0.34
CA ASP A 72 -16.58 0.54 0.61
C ASP A 72 -15.45 0.66 1.65
N ILE A 73 -15.16 1.88 2.07
CA ILE A 73 -14.12 2.14 3.07
C ILE A 73 -14.46 1.57 4.46
N TYR A 74 -15.75 1.39 4.77
CA TYR A 74 -16.21 0.81 6.03
C TYR A 74 -16.04 -0.71 6.03
N ASP A 75 -16.24 -1.38 4.89
CA ASP A 75 -15.90 -2.80 4.76
C ASP A 75 -14.40 -3.04 5.01
N LEU A 76 -13.55 -2.21 4.41
CA LEU A 76 -12.10 -2.26 4.62
C LEU A 76 -11.74 -2.00 6.10
N LYS A 77 -12.38 -1.01 6.72
CA LYS A 77 -12.19 -0.69 8.13
C LYS A 77 -12.55 -1.90 9.02
N GLY A 78 -13.70 -2.52 8.79
CA GLY A 78 -14.15 -3.69 9.54
C GLY A 78 -13.19 -4.87 9.42
N ILE A 79 -12.68 -5.13 8.21
CA ILE A 79 -11.67 -6.17 7.99
C ILE A 79 -10.38 -5.85 8.76
N LEU A 80 -9.90 -4.60 8.72
CA LEU A 80 -8.69 -4.20 9.44
C LEU A 80 -8.86 -4.29 10.97
N GLU A 81 -10.03 -3.92 11.49
CA GLU A 81 -10.34 -4.05 12.92
C GLU A 81 -10.37 -5.51 13.37
N ALA A 82 -11.05 -6.38 12.62
CA ALA A 82 -11.10 -7.82 12.89
C ALA A 82 -9.71 -8.46 12.85
N LEU A 83 -8.88 -8.11 11.87
CA LEU A 83 -7.50 -8.59 11.78
C LEU A 83 -6.65 -8.12 12.96
N CYS A 84 -6.80 -6.87 13.40
CA CYS A 84 -6.06 -6.39 14.57
C CYS A 84 -6.49 -7.11 15.85
N GLU A 85 -7.79 -7.35 16.02
CA GLU A 85 -8.31 -8.12 17.16
C GLU A 85 -7.77 -9.56 17.17
N GLU A 86 -7.89 -10.26 16.04
CA GLU A 86 -7.44 -11.66 15.92
C GLU A 86 -5.93 -11.82 16.09
N LEU A 87 -5.15 -10.83 15.64
CA LEU A 87 -3.69 -10.82 15.80
C LEU A 87 -3.22 -10.26 17.16
N ALA A 88 -4.14 -9.93 18.07
CA ALA A 88 -3.86 -9.28 19.36
C ALA A 88 -3.00 -8.00 19.22
N ILE A 89 -3.25 -7.22 18.16
CA ILE A 89 -2.60 -5.95 17.89
C ILE A 89 -3.48 -4.82 18.44
N PRO A 90 -2.92 -3.78 19.10
CA PRO A 90 -3.70 -2.63 19.53
C PRO A 90 -4.53 -2.02 18.40
N SER A 91 -5.77 -1.63 18.72
CA SER A 91 -6.73 -1.16 17.72
C SER A 91 -6.15 -0.06 16.82
N PRO A 92 -6.34 -0.17 15.50
CA PRO A 92 -5.77 0.76 14.55
C PRO A 92 -6.43 2.15 14.69
N ARG A 93 -5.63 3.21 14.56
CA ARG A 93 -6.16 4.58 14.42
C ARG A 93 -6.35 4.90 12.96
N PHE A 94 -7.56 5.29 12.58
CA PHE A 94 -7.88 5.69 11.22
C PHE A 94 -7.77 7.22 11.09
N GLY A 95 -7.24 7.69 9.96
CA GLY A 95 -7.16 9.10 9.63
C GLY A 95 -7.29 9.29 8.12
N SER A 96 -7.77 10.46 7.70
CA SER A 96 -7.79 10.83 6.28
C SER A 96 -6.38 11.17 5.81
N ALA A 97 -5.99 10.63 4.66
CA ALA A 97 -4.70 10.92 4.03
C ALA A 97 -4.92 11.38 2.59
N GLN A 98 -4.29 12.49 2.21
CA GLN A 98 -4.30 12.97 0.83
C GLN A 98 -3.30 12.14 0.00
N LEU A 99 -3.75 11.60 -1.13
CA LEU A 99 -2.88 10.89 -2.06
C LEU A 99 -1.87 11.88 -2.67
N SER A 100 -0.58 11.60 -2.49
CA SER A 100 0.46 12.45 -3.09
C SER A 100 0.47 12.32 -4.61
N PHE A 101 0.84 13.40 -5.30
CA PHE A 101 1.01 13.44 -6.75
C PHE A 101 1.91 12.31 -7.31
N SER A 102 2.90 11.87 -6.53
CA SER A 102 3.78 10.75 -6.82
C SER A 102 3.05 9.39 -6.94
N LEU A 103 2.04 9.14 -6.09
CA LEU A 103 1.20 7.94 -6.19
C LEU A 103 0.30 8.00 -7.42
N LEU A 104 -0.30 9.18 -7.68
CA LEU A 104 -1.11 9.42 -8.87
C LEU A 104 -0.28 9.26 -10.15
N SER A 105 0.99 9.69 -10.12
CA SER A 105 1.94 9.53 -11.22
C SER A 105 2.38 8.08 -11.40
N TYR A 106 2.57 7.31 -10.33
CA TYR A 106 2.90 5.88 -10.42
C TYR A 106 1.77 5.09 -11.09
N LEU A 107 0.53 5.31 -10.63
CA LEU A 107 -0.67 4.74 -11.25
C LEU A 107 -0.83 5.23 -12.70
N SER A 108 -0.53 6.50 -12.96
CA SER A 108 -0.61 7.10 -14.30
C SER A 108 0.52 6.69 -15.24
N ARG A 109 1.71 6.30 -14.78
CA ARG A 109 2.82 5.87 -15.66
C ARG A 109 2.62 4.46 -16.21
N ARG A 110 1.74 3.68 -15.57
CA ARG A 110 1.23 2.41 -16.09
C ARG A 110 -0.04 2.60 -16.94
N ARG A 111 -0.32 3.83 -17.43
CA ARG A 111 -1.53 4.29 -18.18
C ARG A 111 -1.95 3.51 -19.43
N GLY A 112 -1.20 2.49 -19.86
CA GLY A 112 -1.68 1.60 -20.92
C GLY A 112 -2.96 0.83 -20.55
N GLU A 113 -3.30 0.74 -19.25
CA GLU A 113 -4.42 -0.07 -18.73
C GLU A 113 -5.42 0.73 -17.88
N ALA A 114 -5.32 2.07 -17.84
CA ALA A 114 -5.97 2.91 -16.82
C ALA A 114 -7.38 3.45 -17.14
N ASP A 115 -7.99 3.13 -18.28
CA ASP A 115 -9.40 3.48 -18.57
C ASP A 115 -10.41 2.80 -17.63
N ARG A 116 -9.95 1.85 -16.80
CA ARG A 116 -10.78 1.10 -15.85
C ARG A 116 -10.85 1.70 -14.45
N PHE A 117 -10.05 2.73 -14.14
CA PHE A 117 -10.00 3.36 -12.82
C PHE A 117 -10.81 4.68 -12.79
N ARG A 118 -12.14 4.58 -12.80
CA ARG A 118 -12.99 5.68 -12.33
C ARG A 118 -12.93 5.73 -10.81
N ILE A 119 -12.00 6.49 -10.26
CA ILE A 119 -12.10 6.95 -8.86
C ILE A 119 -13.18 8.03 -8.86
N THR A 120 -14.44 7.64 -8.66
CA THR A 120 -15.53 8.58 -8.42
C THR A 120 -15.27 9.30 -7.11
N HIS A 121 -14.74 10.52 -7.19
CA HIS A 121 -14.82 11.50 -6.13
C HIS A 121 -16.25 12.03 -6.14
N ASN A 122 -17.15 11.41 -5.38
CA ASN A 122 -18.34 12.10 -4.90
C ASN A 122 -18.28 12.10 -3.37
N TRP A 123 -18.36 13.32 -2.85
CA TRP A 123 -18.39 13.68 -1.43
C TRP A 123 -19.62 13.09 -0.73
#